data_AF-A0A0H5C6G8-F1
#
_entry.id   AF-A0A0H5C6G8-F1
#
_cell.length_a   1.000
_cell.length_b   1.000
_cell.length_c   1.000
_cell.angle_alpha   90.00
_cell.angle_beta   90.00
_cell.angle_gamma   90.00
#
_symmetry.space_group_name_H-M   'P 1'
#
loop_
_entity.id
_entity.type
_entity.pdbx_description
1 polymer ?
#
loop_
_entity_poly.entity_id
_entity_poly.type
_entity_poly.pdbx_seq_one_letter_code
_entity_poly.pdbx_strand_id
1 'polypeptide(L)'
;MYKCRRNESAHSIELRLRVKEAKLQDLQRQTQQLEDEVLLLQGEDSYKDAQELVTRHIGQLHRYNELRDIAMSLMTMIADQRQTSLSKVADEIGADVPEDGPRSHGSVTAHKC
;
A
#
# COMPACT_ATOMS: atom_id res chain seq x y z
N MET A 1 -20.89 41.37 -56.70
CA MET A 1 -19.74 41.35 -55.78
C MET A 1 -20.06 40.59 -54.48
N TYR A 2 -20.36 39.28 -54.52
CA TYR A 2 -20.76 38.52 -53.31
C TYR A 2 -19.98 37.23 -53.06
N LYS A 3 -19.00 36.89 -53.91
CA LYS A 3 -18.26 35.61 -53.81
C LYS A 3 -17.01 35.68 -52.90
N CYS A 4 -16.41 36.86 -52.65
CA CYS A 4 -15.19 36.97 -51.82
C CYS A 4 -15.43 36.75 -50.30
N ARG A 5 -16.49 37.32 -49.71
CA ARG A 5 -16.73 37.26 -48.26
C ARG A 5 -17.03 35.83 -47.75
N ARG A 6 -17.59 34.96 -48.60
CA ARG A 6 -17.86 33.55 -48.26
C ARG A 6 -16.56 32.72 -48.22
N ASN A 7 -15.57 33.10 -49.03
CA ASN A 7 -14.26 32.43 -49.10
C ASN A 7 -13.37 32.76 -47.89
N GLU A 8 -13.40 34.00 -47.40
CA GLU A 8 -12.66 34.42 -46.19
C GLU A 8 -13.16 33.66 -44.94
N SER A 9 -14.48 33.44 -44.84
CA SER A 9 -15.07 32.64 -43.76
C SER A 9 -14.69 31.16 -43.84
N ALA A 10 -14.70 30.56 -45.04
CA ALA A 10 -14.28 29.18 -45.25
C ALA A 10 -12.78 29.00 -44.90
N HIS A 11 -11.93 29.93 -45.33
CA HIS A 11 -10.50 29.91 -45.02
C HIS A 11 -10.21 30.07 -43.51
N SER A 12 -10.95 30.94 -42.83
CA SER A 12 -10.87 31.09 -41.36
C SER A 12 -11.26 29.81 -40.62
N ILE A 13 -12.28 29.11 -41.11
CA ILE A 13 -12.72 27.82 -40.55
C ILE A 13 -11.64 26.75 -40.78
N GLU A 14 -11.05 26.69 -41.97
CA GLU A 14 -9.98 25.75 -42.30
C GLU A 14 -8.73 25.97 -41.43
N LEU A 15 -8.34 27.24 -41.21
CA LEU A 15 -7.21 27.57 -40.35
C LEU A 15 -7.45 27.11 -38.91
N ARG A 16 -8.67 27.31 -38.39
CA ARG A 16 -9.07 26.86 -37.05
C ARG A 16 -9.11 25.33 -36.95
N LEU A 17 -9.53 24.64 -38.01
CA LEU A 17 -9.50 23.17 -38.10
C LEU A 17 -8.06 22.67 -38.00
N ARG A 18 -7.14 23.22 -38.79
CA ARG A 18 -5.72 22.84 -38.74
C ARG A 18 -5.08 23.07 -37.38
N VAL A 19 -5.38 24.19 -36.72
CA VAL A 19 -4.87 24.46 -35.36
C VAL A 19 -5.42 23.44 -34.36
N LYS A 20 -6.68 23.04 -34.51
CA LYS A 20 -7.28 22.01 -33.66
C LYS A 20 -6.71 20.62 -33.95
N GLU A 21 -6.47 20.30 -35.21
CA GLU A 21 -5.84 19.04 -35.64
C GLU A 21 -4.42 18.93 -35.10
N ALA A 22 -3.62 20.00 -35.19
CA ALA A 22 -2.28 20.05 -34.61
C ALA A 22 -2.30 19.86 -33.09
N LYS A 23 -3.23 20.54 -32.39
CA LYS A 23 -3.40 20.36 -30.94
C LYS A 23 -3.85 18.95 -30.58
N LEU A 24 -4.72 18.33 -31.38
CA LEU A 24 -5.14 16.95 -31.17
C LEU A 24 -3.97 15.99 -31.34
N GLN A 25 -3.12 16.18 -32.35
CA GLN A 25 -1.92 15.37 -32.54
C GLN A 25 -0.93 15.54 -31.39
N ASP A 26 -0.71 16.77 -30.92
CA ASP A 26 0.17 17.03 -29.78
C ASP A 26 -0.36 16.37 -28.49
N LEU A 27 -1.67 16.48 -28.23
CA LEU A 27 -2.30 15.84 -27.08
C LEU A 27 -2.25 14.31 -27.18
N GLN A 28 -2.51 13.74 -28.37
CA GLN A 28 -2.40 12.29 -28.60
C GLN A 28 -0.97 11.78 -28.37
N ARG A 29 0.03 12.57 -28.77
CA ARG A 29 1.43 12.24 -28.50
C ARG A 29 1.73 12.29 -27.00
N GLN A 30 1.24 13.30 -26.29
CA GLN A 30 1.41 13.42 -24.85
C GLN A 30 0.73 12.27 -24.10
N THR A 31 -0.47 11.86 -24.50
CA THR A 31 -1.15 10.72 -23.89
C THR A 31 -0.38 9.43 -24.10
N GLN A 32 0.14 9.18 -25.30
CA GLN A 32 0.98 8.01 -25.57
C GLN A 32 2.26 8.01 -24.73
N GLN A 33 2.93 9.16 -24.62
CA GLN A 33 4.14 9.28 -23.79
C GLN A 33 3.86 9.01 -22.30
N LEU A 34 2.75 9.51 -21.77
CA LEU A 34 2.35 9.29 -20.40
C LEU A 34 1.91 7.84 -20.16
N GLU A 35 1.23 7.22 -21.12
CA GLU A 35 0.86 5.80 -21.07
C GLU A 35 2.10 4.90 -21.03
N ASP A 36 3.11 5.19 -21.87
CA ASP A 36 4.38 4.46 -21.88
C ASP A 36 5.17 4.66 -20.57
N GLU A 37 5.21 5.89 -20.04
CA GLU A 37 5.87 6.19 -18.76
C GLU A 37 5.17 5.48 -17.59
N VAL A 38 3.84 5.50 -17.57
CA VAL A 38 3.05 4.78 -16.57
C VAL A 38 3.29 3.28 -16.69
N LEU A 39 3.36 2.71 -17.89
CA LEU A 39 3.65 1.29 -18.08
C LEU A 39 5.05 0.90 -17.56
N LEU A 40 6.06 1.76 -17.76
CA LEU A 40 7.41 1.56 -17.25
C LEU A 40 7.49 1.66 -15.72
N LEU A 41 6.75 2.61 -15.13
CA LEU A 41 6.74 2.85 -13.67
C LEU A 41 5.82 1.87 -12.92
N GLN A 42 4.72 1.43 -13.55
CA GLN A 42 3.81 0.41 -13.03
C GLN A 42 4.36 -1.00 -13.22
N GLY A 43 5.69 -1.19 -13.14
CA GLY A 43 6.29 -2.52 -13.04
C GLY A 43 5.49 -3.33 -12.01
N GLU A 44 4.68 -4.28 -12.51
CA GLU A 44 3.60 -4.95 -11.78
C GLU A 44 4.10 -5.65 -10.52
N ASP A 45 5.40 -5.90 -10.47
CA ASP A 45 6.10 -6.56 -9.40
C ASP A 45 6.12 -5.69 -8.13
N SER A 46 6.31 -4.36 -8.22
CA SER A 46 6.53 -3.55 -7.01
C SER A 46 5.33 -3.50 -6.05
N TYR A 47 4.11 -3.45 -6.59
CA TYR A 47 2.91 -3.38 -5.77
C TYR A 47 2.47 -4.75 -5.25
N LYS A 48 2.59 -5.79 -6.08
CA LYS A 48 2.31 -7.18 -5.66
C LYS A 48 3.33 -7.62 -4.60
N ASP A 49 4.61 -7.32 -4.80
CA ASP A 49 5.69 -7.61 -3.86
C ASP A 49 5.48 -6.88 -2.52
N ALA A 50 5.05 -5.62 -2.54
CA ALA A 50 4.77 -4.87 -1.33
C ALA A 50 3.60 -5.47 -0.53
N GLN A 51 2.51 -5.85 -1.20
CA GLN A 51 1.38 -6.50 -0.53
C GLN A 51 1.77 -7.86 0.04
N GLU A 52 2.47 -8.69 -0.74
CA GLU A 52 2.95 -9.99 -0.28
C GLU A 52 3.91 -9.88 0.91
N LEU A 53 4.81 -8.89 0.90
CA LEU A 53 5.72 -8.61 2.01
C LEU A 53 4.95 -8.23 3.28
N VAL A 54 3.97 -7.33 3.17
CA VAL A 54 3.12 -6.92 4.30
C VAL A 54 2.34 -8.10 4.84
N THR A 55 1.69 -8.89 3.98
CA THR A 55 0.93 -10.07 4.39
C THR A 55 1.82 -11.11 5.07
N ARG A 56 3.02 -11.36 4.54
CA ARG A 56 4.01 -12.25 5.16
C ARG A 56 4.43 -11.76 6.54
N HIS A 57 4.69 -10.47 6.67
CA HIS A 57 5.12 -9.87 7.93
C HIS A 57 4.01 -9.94 9.00
N ILE A 58 2.77 -9.61 8.63
CA ILE A 58 1.60 -9.75 9.50
C ILE A 58 1.44 -11.22 9.95
N GLY A 59 1.58 -12.18 9.03
CA GLY A 59 1.52 -13.60 9.36
C GLY A 59 2.63 -14.04 10.33
N GLN A 60 3.86 -13.55 10.16
CA GLN A 60 4.97 -13.82 11.08
C GLN A 60 4.71 -13.23 12.47
N LEU A 61 4.18 -12.00 12.56
CA LEU A 61 3.82 -11.37 13.82
C LEU A 61 2.73 -12.14 14.55
N HIS A 62 1.67 -12.56 13.86
CA HIS A 62 0.62 -13.38 14.47
C HIS A 62 1.18 -14.69 15.03
N ARG A 63 1.97 -15.43 14.24
CA ARG A 63 2.60 -16.68 14.69
C ARG A 63 3.52 -16.47 15.88
N TYR A 64 4.30 -15.40 15.87
CA TYR A 64 5.17 -15.05 16.99
C TYR A 64 4.35 -14.78 18.26
N ASN A 65 3.29 -13.97 18.15
CA ASN A 65 2.42 -13.66 19.29
C ASN A 65 1.73 -14.92 19.83
N GLU A 66 1.16 -15.76 18.96
CA GLU A 66 0.53 -17.02 19.36
C GLU A 66 1.50 -17.95 20.11
N LEU A 67 2.70 -18.13 19.56
CA LEU A 67 3.73 -18.96 20.19
C LEU A 67 4.14 -18.38 21.54
N ARG A 68 4.30 -17.05 21.61
CA ARG A 68 4.65 -16.35 22.84
C ARG A 68 3.58 -16.53 23.91
N ASP A 69 2.30 -16.38 23.57
CA ASP A 69 1.19 -16.51 24.50
C ASP A 69 1.09 -17.94 25.06
N ILE A 70 1.29 -18.95 24.19
CA ILE A 70 1.38 -20.36 24.61
C ILE A 70 2.55 -20.57 25.57
N ALA A 71 3.74 -20.06 25.22
CA ALA A 71 4.92 -20.17 26.06
C ALA A 71 4.70 -19.50 27.44
N MET A 72 4.09 -18.32 27.48
CA MET A 72 3.75 -17.63 28.72
C MET A 72 2.73 -18.40 29.57
N SER A 73 1.72 -19.00 28.95
CA SER A 73 0.75 -19.86 29.63
C SER A 73 1.45 -21.07 30.27
N LEU A 74 2.35 -21.73 29.53
CA LEU A 74 3.15 -22.85 30.02
C LEU A 74 4.07 -22.44 31.18
N MET A 75 4.79 -21.32 31.04
CA MET A 75 5.64 -20.79 32.09
C MET A 75 4.85 -20.45 33.36
N THR A 76 3.64 -19.89 33.21
CA THR A 76 2.75 -19.58 34.34
C THR A 76 2.32 -20.86 35.06
N MET A 77 1.91 -21.89 34.33
CA MET A 77 1.55 -23.18 34.92
C MET A 77 2.73 -23.83 35.68
N ILE A 78 3.95 -23.72 35.15
CA ILE A 78 5.16 -24.23 35.82
C ILE A 78 5.46 -23.42 37.08
N ALA A 79 5.35 -22.09 37.01
CA ALA A 79 5.55 -21.19 38.14
C ALA A 79 4.57 -21.51 39.28
N ASP A 80 3.30 -21.72 38.94
CA ASP A 80 2.24 -22.08 39.89
C ASP A 80 2.52 -23.44 40.56
N GLN A 81 2.88 -24.46 39.78
CA GLN A 81 3.23 -25.78 40.32
C GLN A 81 4.43 -25.74 41.27
N ARG A 82 5.42 -24.90 40.98
CA ARG A 82 6.64 -24.74 41.78
C ARG A 82 6.50 -23.69 42.89
N GLN A 83 5.35 -23.02 43.00
CA GLN A 83 5.14 -21.87 43.91
C GLN A 83 6.26 -20.83 43.82
N THR A 84 6.75 -20.59 42.61
CA THR A 84 7.84 -19.63 42.34
C THR A 84 7.33 -18.50 41.44
N SER A 85 8.10 -17.43 41.31
CA SER A 85 7.73 -16.32 40.43
C SER A 85 7.94 -16.68 38.96
N LEU A 86 7.07 -16.14 38.09
CA LEU A 86 7.21 -16.28 36.64
C LEU A 86 8.58 -15.82 36.14
N SER A 87 9.13 -14.74 36.71
CA SER A 87 10.47 -14.25 36.31
C SER A 87 11.56 -15.28 36.58
N LYS A 88 11.50 -16.03 37.70
CA LYS A 88 12.51 -17.07 38.00
C LYS A 88 12.42 -18.22 37.00
N VAL A 89 11.21 -18.63 36.63
CA VAL A 89 11.02 -19.66 35.60
C VAL A 89 11.50 -19.18 34.24
N ALA A 90 11.25 -17.92 33.90
CA ALA A 90 11.70 -17.32 32.65
C ALA A 90 13.24 -17.21 32.58
N ASP A 91 13.87 -16.76 33.67
CA ASP A 91 15.33 -16.70 33.82
C ASP A 91 15.96 -18.09 33.68
N GLU A 92 15.36 -19.12 34.29
CA GLU A 92 15.82 -20.52 34.20
C GLU A 92 15.81 -21.06 32.77
N ILE A 93 14.83 -20.66 31.96
CA ILE A 93 14.69 -21.11 30.56
C ILE A 93 15.33 -20.15 29.55
N GLY A 94 15.96 -19.07 30.01
CA GLY A 94 16.60 -18.04 29.17
C GLY A 94 15.60 -17.23 28.34
N ALA A 95 14.38 -17.04 28.84
CA ALA A 95 13.34 -16.25 28.17
C ALA A 95 13.20 -14.86 28.83
N ASP A 96 13.18 -13.81 28.02
CA ASP A 96 12.87 -12.47 28.51
C ASP A 96 11.35 -12.32 28.76
N VAL A 97 10.97 -12.04 30.00
CA VAL A 97 9.61 -11.61 30.32
C VAL A 97 9.46 -10.16 29.86
N PRO A 98 8.48 -9.84 28.99
CA PRO A 98 8.23 -8.45 28.64
C PRO A 98 7.79 -7.63 29.87
N GLU A 99 8.52 -6.56 30.17
CA GLU A 99 8.15 -5.49 31.11
C GLU A 99 7.03 -4.57 30.57
N ASP A 100 6.30 -4.98 29.54
CA ASP A 100 5.26 -4.17 28.91
C ASP A 100 3.87 -4.64 29.36
N GLY A 101 3.20 -3.78 30.14
CA GLY A 101 1.78 -3.88 30.45
C GLY A 101 0.89 -3.95 29.19
N PRO A 102 -0.44 -4.12 29.35
CA PRO A 102 -1.33 -4.51 28.27
C PRO A 102 -1.23 -3.49 27.13
N ARG A 103 -0.66 -3.93 26.00
CA ARG A 103 -0.65 -3.14 24.76
C ARG A 103 -2.11 -2.98 24.37
N SER A 104 -2.63 -1.77 24.57
CA SER A 104 -3.93 -1.35 24.10
C SER A 104 -4.08 -1.79 22.65
N HIS A 105 -4.98 -2.73 22.40
CA HIS A 105 -5.42 -3.05 21.05
C HIS A 105 -5.91 -1.73 20.44
N GLY A 106 -5.10 -1.15 19.55
CA GLY A 106 -5.53 -0.10 18.66
C GLY A 106 -6.63 -0.68 17.79
N SER A 107 -7.88 -0.48 18.21
CA SER A 107 -9.06 -0.56 17.37
C SER A 107 -8.76 0.22 16.10
N VAL A 108 -8.41 -0.48 15.02
CA VAL A 108 -8.44 0.10 13.67
C VAL A 108 -9.92 0.27 13.36
N THR A 109 -10.44 1.44 13.70
CA THR A 109 -11.78 1.87 13.33
C THR A 109 -11.77 1.97 11.81
N ALA A 110 -12.37 0.98 11.14
CA ALA A 110 -12.70 1.06 9.73
C ALA A 110 -13.61 2.29 9.54
N HIS A 111 -13.04 3.40 9.07
CA HIS A 111 -13.82 4.47 8.50
C HIS A 111 -14.42 3.94 7.20
N LYS A 112 -15.73 3.70 7.26
CA LYS A 112 -16.60 3.60 6.09
C LYS A 112 -16.37 4.85 5.22
N CYS A 113 -15.90 4.61 4.01
CA CYS A 113 -16.25 5.46 2.88
C CYS A 113 -17.45 4.81 2.17
#